data_AF-A0A2H3STN5-F1
#
_entry.id   AF-A0A2H3STN5-F1
#
_cell.length_a   1.000
_cell.length_b   1.000
_cell.length_c   1.000
_cell.angle_alpha   90.00
_cell.angle_beta   90.00
_cell.angle_gamma   90.00
#
_symmetry.space_group_name_H-M   'P 1'
#
loop_
_entity.id
_entity.type
_entity.pdbx_description
1 polymer ?
#
loop_
_entity_poly.entity_id
_entity_poly.type
_entity_poly.pdbx_seq_one_letter_code
_entity_poly.pdbx_strand_id
1 'polypeptide(L)'
;MDDPTMDDPTIPPEKIPPTVTSLQDLTIIEAWDTEVNKPKYVIFYLVTLDEEVFFGQSKKNKRELSFAEFTAALQHVKDEEIYPDVPKDVTLKLAPDNLDDILVYVKGPGLNNYETMRGTDFIPKELLAETLTMEKVSQTPHPNIVGYHGCRVRRGGITSIMLEKMDQTLQQYSSTPEFEKLDKPKFLEALQSAVAYIHSLDLAHNDINPHNIMVKDGMPVLIDFGSCQPVGQRLQSLGTEGWYEELFFTSEKKHDTYSLNKLREWIHNPE
;
A
#
# COMPACT_ATOMS: atom_id res chain seq x y z
N MET A 1 50.42 -17.46 -23.02
CA MET A 1 50.23 -16.74 -21.75
C MET A 1 49.09 -15.79 -22.04
N ASP A 2 47.87 -16.30 -21.91
CA ASP A 2 46.66 -15.52 -22.09
C ASP A 2 45.94 -15.53 -20.75
N ASP A 3 45.72 -14.33 -20.25
CA ASP A 3 45.25 -13.98 -18.92
C ASP A 3 43.75 -14.29 -18.81
N PRO A 4 43.30 -15.13 -17.87
CA PRO A 4 41.87 -15.31 -17.62
C PRO A 4 41.35 -14.06 -16.93
N THR A 5 40.30 -13.47 -17.49
CA THR A 5 39.52 -12.39 -16.89
C THR A 5 39.20 -12.73 -15.43
N MET A 6 39.85 -12.03 -14.51
CA MET A 6 39.53 -12.05 -13.09
C MET A 6 38.13 -11.48 -12.92
N ASP A 7 37.19 -12.33 -12.51
CA ASP A 7 35.92 -11.88 -11.94
C ASP A 7 36.23 -10.96 -10.75
N ASP A 8 35.74 -9.72 -10.81
CA ASP A 8 35.85 -8.76 -9.72
C ASP A 8 35.04 -9.29 -8.50
N PRO A 9 35.70 -9.66 -7.39
CA PRO A 9 35.03 -10.30 -6.25
C PRO A 9 34.14 -9.33 -5.44
N THR A 10 33.94 -8.10 -5.91
CA THR A 10 33.15 -7.07 -5.20
C THR A 10 31.72 -6.91 -5.71
N ILE A 11 31.34 -7.55 -6.82
CA ILE A 11 29.96 -7.52 -7.32
C ILE A 11 29.24 -8.78 -6.83
N PRO A 12 28.23 -8.66 -5.94
CA PRO A 12 27.39 -9.78 -5.57
C PRO A 12 26.80 -10.41 -6.84
N PRO A 13 26.71 -11.75 -6.95
CA PRO A 13 26.11 -12.37 -8.12
C PRO A 13 24.70 -11.82 -8.33
N GLU A 14 24.40 -11.43 -9.57
CA GLU A 14 23.10 -10.90 -9.96
C GLU A 14 22.02 -11.95 -9.62
N LYS A 15 21.05 -11.57 -8.78
CA LYS A 15 20.00 -12.50 -8.37
C LYS A 15 19.12 -12.85 -9.57
N ILE A 16 19.01 -14.14 -9.85
CA ILE A 16 18.23 -14.65 -10.97
C ILE A 16 16.75 -14.57 -10.60
N PRO A 17 15.89 -13.96 -11.43
CA PRO A 17 14.45 -13.90 -11.16
C PRO A 17 13.82 -15.31 -11.20
N PRO A 18 12.79 -15.56 -10.36
CA PRO A 18 11.95 -16.73 -10.52
C PRO A 18 11.28 -16.76 -11.89
N THR A 19 11.11 -17.97 -12.43
CA THR A 19 10.35 -18.16 -13.67
C THR A 19 8.89 -17.77 -13.46
N VAL A 20 8.40 -16.85 -14.28
CA VAL A 20 6.96 -16.52 -14.31
C VAL A 20 6.20 -17.69 -14.90
N THR A 21 5.15 -18.14 -14.22
CA THR A 21 4.30 -19.25 -14.71
C THR A 21 2.83 -18.87 -14.80
N SER A 22 2.44 -17.79 -14.14
CA SER A 22 1.10 -17.21 -14.16
C SER A 22 1.18 -15.68 -14.19
N LEU A 23 0.22 -15.02 -14.83
CA LEU A 23 0.08 -13.56 -14.70
C LEU A 23 -0.38 -13.14 -13.30
N GLN A 24 -0.93 -14.07 -12.51
CA GLN A 24 -1.28 -13.81 -11.10
C GLN A 24 -0.05 -13.66 -10.21
N ASP A 25 1.11 -14.15 -10.66
CA ASP A 25 2.40 -13.97 -9.97
C ASP A 25 2.91 -12.52 -10.11
N LEU A 26 2.29 -11.73 -10.99
CA LEU A 26 2.74 -10.40 -11.35
C LEU A 26 1.73 -9.31 -10.95
N THR A 27 2.23 -8.21 -10.43
CA THR A 27 1.51 -6.93 -10.47
C THR A 27 1.83 -6.25 -11.79
N ILE A 28 0.83 -5.99 -12.64
CA ILE A 28 1.02 -5.46 -14.00
C ILE A 28 0.33 -4.10 -14.13
N ILE A 29 1.06 -3.09 -14.60
CA ILE A 29 0.57 -1.72 -14.78
C ILE A 29 0.82 -1.29 -16.23
N GLU A 30 -0.22 -0.80 -16.89
CA GLU A 30 -0.13 -0.30 -18.26
C GLU A 30 -0.02 1.24 -18.23
N ALA A 31 1.08 1.77 -18.75
CA ALA A 31 1.24 3.20 -18.97
C ALA A 31 0.56 3.58 -20.29
N TRP A 32 -0.47 4.42 -20.23
CA TRP A 32 -1.24 4.84 -21.41
C TRP A 32 -0.69 6.12 -22.02
N ASP A 33 -0.63 6.16 -23.34
CA ASP A 33 -0.50 7.41 -24.09
C ASP A 33 -1.90 7.99 -24.32
N THR A 34 -2.18 9.10 -23.66
CA THR A 34 -3.51 9.74 -23.65
C THR A 34 -3.84 10.44 -24.97
N GLU A 35 -2.85 10.76 -25.81
CA GLU A 35 -3.08 11.40 -27.11
C GLU A 35 -3.51 10.39 -28.18
N VAL A 36 -2.96 9.18 -28.14
CA VAL A 36 -3.24 8.11 -29.12
C VAL A 36 -4.11 6.97 -28.57
N ASN A 37 -4.51 7.05 -27.30
CA ASN A 37 -5.32 6.04 -26.59
C ASN A 37 -4.78 4.60 -26.77
N LYS A 38 -3.46 4.44 -26.62
CA LYS A 38 -2.75 3.16 -26.72
C LYS A 38 -1.77 2.99 -25.56
N PRO A 39 -1.55 1.77 -25.04
CA PRO A 39 -0.50 1.53 -24.05
C PRO A 39 0.86 1.85 -24.66
N LYS A 40 1.60 2.75 -24.01
CA LYS A 40 2.95 3.19 -24.37
C LYS A 40 3.98 2.13 -24.00
N TYR A 41 3.81 1.53 -22.83
CA TYR A 41 4.57 0.39 -22.33
C TYR A 41 3.81 -0.24 -21.14
N VAL A 42 4.25 -1.43 -20.74
CA VAL A 42 3.80 -2.14 -19.55
C VAL A 42 4.98 -2.27 -18.59
N ILE A 43 4.74 -2.00 -17.32
CA ILE A 43 5.64 -2.35 -16.22
C ILE A 43 5.02 -3.46 -15.39
N PHE A 44 5.86 -4.29 -14.79
CA PHE A 44 5.40 -5.38 -13.96
C PHE A 44 6.39 -5.70 -12.84
N TYR A 45 5.84 -6.22 -11.76
CA TYR A 45 6.59 -6.59 -10.57
C TYR A 45 6.31 -8.04 -10.22
N LEU A 46 7.36 -8.76 -9.81
CA LEU A 46 7.25 -10.04 -9.15
C LEU A 46 7.76 -9.87 -7.72
N VAL A 47 6.95 -10.27 -6.74
CA VAL A 47 7.34 -10.28 -5.32
C VAL A 47 7.42 -11.72 -4.86
N THR A 48 8.58 -12.15 -4.36
CA THR A 48 8.78 -13.52 -3.89
C THR A 48 8.15 -13.74 -2.51
N LEU A 49 8.02 -15.01 -2.08
CA LEU A 49 7.60 -15.34 -0.71
C LEU A 49 8.55 -14.79 0.35
N ASP A 50 9.82 -14.59 -0.01
CA ASP A 50 10.83 -13.94 0.81
C ASP A 50 10.77 -12.41 0.73
N GLU A 51 9.79 -11.84 0.03
CA GLU A 51 9.60 -10.40 -0.20
C GLU A 51 10.81 -9.78 -0.92
N GLU A 52 11.43 -10.50 -1.85
CA GLU A 52 12.33 -9.91 -2.83
C GLU A 52 11.51 -9.37 -4.00
N VAL A 53 11.89 -8.20 -4.52
CA VAL A 53 11.16 -7.56 -5.61
C VAL A 53 11.99 -7.62 -6.88
N PHE A 54 11.34 -8.02 -7.96
CA PHE A 54 11.88 -7.93 -9.31
C PHE A 54 11.01 -7.00 -10.14
N PHE A 55 11.63 -6.07 -10.84
CA PHE A 55 10.98 -5.11 -11.73
C PHE A 55 11.27 -5.48 -13.17
N GLY A 56 10.25 -5.45 -14.01
CA GLY A 56 10.39 -5.57 -15.47
C GLY A 56 9.55 -4.53 -16.20
N GLN A 57 9.95 -4.26 -17.44
CA GLN A 57 9.23 -3.37 -18.34
C GLN A 57 9.28 -3.89 -19.78
N SER A 58 8.26 -3.58 -20.57
CA SER A 58 8.22 -3.90 -21.99
C SER A 58 7.39 -2.91 -22.78
N LYS A 59 7.78 -2.66 -24.03
CA LYS A 59 6.98 -1.87 -24.99
C LYS A 59 5.92 -2.71 -25.70
N LYS A 60 5.95 -4.04 -25.57
CA LYS A 60 4.93 -4.92 -26.14
C LYS A 60 3.64 -4.82 -25.34
N ASN A 61 2.51 -5.13 -25.99
CA ASN A 61 1.27 -5.27 -25.25
C ASN A 61 1.37 -6.47 -24.29
N LYS A 62 0.79 -6.37 -23.08
CA LYS A 62 0.81 -7.48 -22.11
C LYS A 62 0.23 -8.78 -22.64
N ARG A 63 -0.71 -8.72 -23.59
CA ARG A 63 -1.34 -9.89 -24.24
C ARG A 63 -0.42 -10.59 -25.25
N GLU A 64 0.65 -9.92 -25.67
CA GLU A 64 1.63 -10.43 -26.64
C GLU A 64 2.90 -10.96 -25.97
N LEU A 65 3.07 -10.72 -24.67
CA LEU A 65 4.21 -11.20 -23.91
C LEU A 65 4.02 -12.65 -23.49
N SER A 66 5.00 -13.49 -23.84
CA SER A 66 5.13 -14.82 -23.29
C SER A 66 5.71 -14.78 -21.87
N PHE A 67 5.48 -15.82 -21.07
CA PHE A 67 6.06 -15.93 -19.72
C PHE A 67 7.60 -15.90 -19.72
N ALA A 68 8.23 -16.45 -20.77
CA ALA A 68 9.69 -16.37 -20.94
C ALA A 68 10.16 -14.92 -21.14
N GLU A 69 9.40 -14.11 -21.88
CA GLU A 69 9.70 -12.70 -22.08
C GLU A 69 9.47 -11.87 -20.80
N PHE A 70 8.43 -12.17 -20.02
CA PHE A 70 8.27 -11.58 -18.68
C PHE A 70 9.48 -11.91 -17.81
N THR A 71 9.84 -13.19 -17.70
CA THR A 71 10.97 -13.65 -16.88
C THR A 71 12.28 -13.00 -17.30
N ALA A 72 12.57 -12.94 -18.60
CA ALA A 72 13.82 -12.38 -19.12
C ALA A 72 13.95 -10.86 -18.91
N ALA A 73 12.84 -10.16 -18.71
CA ALA A 73 12.83 -8.72 -18.49
C ALA A 73 12.86 -8.33 -17.00
N LEU A 74 12.73 -9.29 -16.08
CA LEU A 74 12.79 -9.05 -14.64
C LEU A 74 14.23 -8.80 -14.20
N GLN A 75 14.42 -7.72 -13.45
CA GLN A 75 15.68 -7.35 -12.79
C GLN A 75 15.43 -7.20 -11.29
N HIS A 76 16.33 -7.72 -10.47
CA HIS A 76 16.24 -7.60 -9.02
C HIS A 76 16.32 -6.13 -8.60
N VAL A 77 15.34 -5.68 -7.82
CA VAL A 77 15.35 -4.38 -7.16
C VAL A 77 16.14 -4.51 -5.87
N LYS A 78 17.12 -3.63 -5.65
CA LYS A 78 17.92 -3.69 -4.42
C LYS A 78 17.06 -3.33 -3.22
N ASP A 79 17.26 -4.02 -2.10
CA ASP A 79 16.46 -3.82 -0.90
C ASP A 79 16.54 -2.36 -0.43
N GLU A 80 17.70 -1.71 -0.54
CA GLU A 80 17.91 -0.32 -0.10
C GLU A 80 17.13 0.71 -0.94
N GLU A 81 16.60 0.33 -2.10
CA GLU A 81 15.78 1.20 -2.95
C GLU A 81 14.31 1.24 -2.49
N ILE A 82 13.84 0.25 -1.72
CA ILE A 82 12.42 0.07 -1.40
C ILE A 82 12.12 -0.25 0.06
N TYR A 83 13.07 -0.79 0.81
CA TYR A 83 12.90 -1.18 2.20
C TYR A 83 13.69 -0.25 3.12
N PRO A 84 13.03 0.42 4.07
CA PRO A 84 13.72 1.26 5.03
C PRO A 84 14.43 0.40 6.08
N ASP A 85 15.55 0.92 6.57
CA ASP A 85 16.20 0.39 7.77
C ASP A 85 15.26 0.45 8.98
N VAL A 86 15.43 -0.49 9.91
CA VAL A 86 14.73 -0.45 11.20
C VAL A 86 15.33 0.67 12.07
N PRO A 87 14.54 1.67 12.51
CA PRO A 87 15.03 2.73 13.39
C PRO A 87 15.54 2.16 14.73
N LYS A 88 16.70 2.63 15.19
CA LYS A 88 17.35 2.11 16.42
C LYS A 88 16.68 2.56 17.72
N ASP A 89 15.93 3.65 17.65
CA ASP A 89 15.28 4.33 18.76
C ASP A 89 13.79 3.99 18.92
N VAL A 90 13.25 3.16 18.04
CA VAL A 90 11.85 2.73 18.06
C VAL A 90 11.78 1.23 18.32
N THR A 91 10.91 0.82 19.26
CA THR A 91 10.56 -0.60 19.44
C THR A 91 9.36 -0.91 18.56
N LEU A 92 9.58 -1.67 17.48
CA LEU A 92 8.52 -2.14 16.61
C LEU A 92 7.99 -3.50 17.08
N LYS A 93 6.68 -3.70 16.98
CA LYS A 93 6.04 -4.99 17.11
C LYS A 93 6.34 -5.82 15.86
N LEU A 94 7.07 -6.92 16.04
CA LEU A 94 7.30 -7.89 14.98
C LEU A 94 6.08 -8.81 14.82
N ALA A 95 5.64 -8.97 13.58
CA ALA A 95 4.58 -9.92 13.26
C ALA A 95 5.08 -11.36 13.49
N PRO A 96 4.27 -12.27 14.06
CA PRO A 96 4.64 -13.68 14.20
C PRO A 96 4.96 -14.34 12.84
N ASP A 97 5.95 -15.23 12.82
CA ASP A 97 6.37 -15.92 11.60
C ASP A 97 5.32 -16.90 11.06
N ASN A 98 4.43 -17.40 11.92
CA ASN A 98 3.45 -18.45 11.64
C ASN A 98 2.02 -17.92 11.48
N LEU A 99 1.85 -16.67 11.07
CA LEU A 99 0.53 -16.13 10.75
C LEU A 99 -0.10 -16.91 9.59
N ASP A 100 -1.38 -17.23 9.72
CA ASP A 100 -2.15 -17.86 8.65
C ASP A 100 -2.43 -16.84 7.54
N ASP A 101 -1.98 -17.12 6.32
CA ASP A 101 -2.20 -16.28 5.13
C ASP A 101 -3.68 -16.06 4.80
N ILE A 102 -4.57 -16.89 5.36
CA ILE A 102 -6.02 -16.73 5.24
C ILE A 102 -6.52 -15.57 6.12
N LEU A 103 -5.83 -15.25 7.21
CA LEU A 103 -6.26 -14.24 8.19
C LEU A 103 -5.51 -12.91 8.08
N VAL A 104 -4.43 -12.87 7.28
CA VAL A 104 -3.53 -11.72 7.21
C VAL A 104 -3.46 -11.13 5.81
N TYR A 105 -3.50 -9.80 5.77
CA TYR A 105 -3.16 -9.01 4.60
C TYR A 105 -1.74 -8.47 4.75
N VAL A 106 -0.88 -8.82 3.79
CA VAL A 106 0.51 -8.36 3.74
C VAL A 106 0.56 -7.09 2.89
N LYS A 107 0.79 -5.95 3.55
CA LYS A 107 0.96 -4.66 2.85
C LYS A 107 2.45 -4.36 2.66
N GLY A 108 2.93 -4.53 1.43
CA GLY A 108 4.29 -4.17 1.03
C GLY A 108 4.44 -2.69 0.62
N PRO A 109 5.60 -2.28 0.11
CA PRO A 109 5.83 -0.92 -0.39
C PRO A 109 4.96 -0.59 -1.61
N GLY A 110 4.69 0.70 -1.81
CA GLY A 110 3.92 1.23 -2.94
C GLY A 110 4.64 1.12 -4.29
N LEU A 111 4.77 -0.10 -4.83
CA LEU A 111 5.52 -0.39 -6.06
C LEU A 111 4.96 0.32 -7.31
N ASN A 112 3.70 0.76 -7.29
CA ASN A 112 3.12 1.53 -8.39
C ASN A 112 3.91 2.81 -8.71
N ASN A 113 4.60 3.38 -7.71
CA ASN A 113 5.42 4.58 -7.85
C ASN A 113 6.91 4.26 -8.13
N TYR A 114 7.32 2.99 -8.20
CA TYR A 114 8.74 2.64 -8.28
C TYR A 114 9.42 3.13 -9.55
N GLU A 115 8.77 3.03 -10.72
CA GLU A 115 9.36 3.52 -11.97
C GLU A 115 9.68 5.02 -11.90
N THR A 116 8.74 5.83 -11.39
CA THR A 116 8.87 7.30 -11.33
C THR A 116 9.76 7.76 -10.18
N MET A 117 9.85 6.98 -9.10
CA MET A 117 10.57 7.34 -7.87
C MET A 117 11.91 6.61 -7.70
N ARG A 118 12.33 5.79 -8.67
CA ARG A 118 13.60 5.05 -8.61
C ARG A 118 14.77 6.00 -8.36
N GLY A 119 15.65 5.61 -7.43
CA GLY A 119 16.81 6.41 -7.03
C GLY A 119 16.50 7.55 -6.05
N THR A 120 15.26 7.67 -5.60
CA THR A 120 14.86 8.55 -4.49
C THR A 120 14.61 7.73 -3.22
N ASP A 121 14.47 8.41 -2.07
CA ASP A 121 14.14 7.77 -0.79
C ASP A 121 12.62 7.73 -0.50
N PHE A 122 11.79 8.01 -1.50
CA PHE A 122 10.34 8.10 -1.33
C PHE A 122 9.71 6.79 -0.86
N ILE A 123 9.94 5.68 -1.57
CA ILE A 123 9.30 4.40 -1.26
C ILE A 123 9.70 3.88 0.13
N PRO A 124 11.01 3.85 0.50
CA PRO A 124 11.40 3.48 1.86
C PRO A 124 10.77 4.39 2.92
N LYS A 125 10.70 5.71 2.68
CA LYS A 125 10.10 6.64 3.63
C LYS A 125 8.60 6.46 3.78
N GLU A 126 7.88 6.14 2.71
CA GLU A 126 6.44 5.88 2.73
C GLU A 126 6.15 4.65 3.61
N LEU A 127 6.84 3.53 3.36
CA LEU A 127 6.69 2.30 4.13
C LEU A 127 7.07 2.50 5.61
N LEU A 128 8.15 3.25 5.88
CA LEU A 128 8.55 3.57 7.25
C LEU A 128 7.49 4.42 7.96
N ALA A 129 7.01 5.47 7.30
CA ALA A 129 6.01 6.37 7.87
C ALA A 129 4.72 5.62 8.21
N GLU A 130 4.22 4.79 7.29
CA GLU A 130 3.02 4.00 7.56
C GLU A 130 3.25 2.99 8.70
N THR A 131 4.41 2.33 8.74
CA THR A 131 4.75 1.39 9.81
C THR A 131 4.71 2.08 11.17
N LEU A 132 5.36 3.25 11.30
CA LEU A 132 5.38 4.02 12.55
C LEU A 132 3.99 4.54 12.93
N THR A 133 3.18 4.93 11.95
CA THR A 133 1.79 5.32 12.18
C THR A 133 0.97 4.15 12.72
N MET A 134 1.06 2.97 12.11
CA MET A 134 0.35 1.78 12.57
C MET A 134 0.79 1.33 13.97
N GLU A 135 2.08 1.40 14.29
CA GLU A 135 2.59 1.17 15.65
C GLU A 135 1.95 2.11 16.67
N LYS A 136 1.84 3.40 16.34
CA LYS A 136 1.23 4.40 17.22
C LYS A 136 -0.28 4.20 17.38
N VAL A 137 -0.99 3.99 16.28
CA VAL A 137 -2.46 3.82 16.24
C VAL A 137 -2.88 2.55 16.96
N SER A 138 -2.10 1.47 16.86
CA SER A 138 -2.44 0.16 17.42
C SER A 138 -2.18 0.00 18.92
N GLN A 139 -1.53 0.97 19.58
CA GLN A 139 -1.28 0.92 21.03
C GLN A 139 -2.56 0.80 21.85
N THR A 140 -3.64 1.46 21.40
CA THR A 140 -4.99 1.28 21.96
C THR A 140 -5.92 0.79 20.85
N PRO A 141 -6.19 -0.53 20.75
CA PRO A 141 -7.03 -1.07 19.70
C PRO A 141 -8.41 -0.42 19.65
N HIS A 142 -8.85 -0.03 18.46
CA HIS A 142 -10.18 0.52 18.21
C HIS A 142 -10.97 -0.45 17.30
N PRO A 143 -12.23 -0.77 17.61
CA PRO A 143 -13.00 -1.78 16.87
C PRO A 143 -13.26 -1.43 15.40
N ASN A 144 -13.15 -0.15 15.04
CA ASN A 144 -13.37 0.37 13.68
C ASN A 144 -12.08 0.84 13.00
N ILE A 145 -10.92 0.34 13.43
CA ILE A 145 -9.62 0.50 12.74
C ILE A 145 -9.04 -0.89 12.54
N VAL A 146 -8.39 -1.11 11.39
CA VAL A 146 -7.81 -2.42 11.04
C VAL A 146 -6.88 -2.97 12.11
N GLY A 147 -6.98 -4.28 12.37
CA GLY A 147 -6.08 -4.97 13.26
C GLY A 147 -4.64 -4.94 12.75
N TYR A 148 -3.69 -4.58 13.64
CA TYR A 148 -2.26 -4.58 13.34
C TYR A 148 -1.54 -5.73 14.03
N HIS A 149 -0.97 -6.64 13.24
CA HIS A 149 -0.23 -7.79 13.73
C HIS A 149 1.25 -7.50 13.98
N GLY A 150 1.79 -6.40 13.44
CA GLY A 150 3.20 -6.03 13.50
C GLY A 150 3.77 -5.77 12.11
N CYS A 151 5.02 -5.35 12.03
CA CYS A 151 5.77 -5.32 10.78
C CYS A 151 6.59 -6.60 10.61
N ARG A 152 7.00 -6.87 9.37
CA ARG A 152 7.97 -7.90 9.04
C ARG A 152 9.30 -7.25 8.72
N VAL A 153 10.37 -7.85 9.25
CA VAL A 153 11.74 -7.43 9.01
C VAL A 153 12.50 -8.57 8.36
N ARG A 154 13.06 -8.32 7.18
CA ARG A 154 13.89 -9.28 6.45
C ARG A 154 15.07 -8.55 5.83
N ARG A 155 16.21 -9.24 5.75
CA ARG A 155 17.45 -8.70 5.17
C ARG A 155 17.86 -7.34 5.76
N GLY A 156 17.50 -7.09 7.02
CA GLY A 156 17.85 -5.86 7.76
C GLY A 156 16.86 -4.71 7.62
N GLY A 157 15.88 -4.79 6.71
CA GLY A 157 14.88 -3.73 6.47
C GLY A 157 13.46 -4.16 6.80
N ILE A 158 12.58 -3.17 6.96
CA ILE A 158 11.13 -3.38 7.09
C ILE A 158 10.60 -3.70 5.69
N THR A 159 10.03 -4.88 5.50
CA THR A 159 9.56 -5.34 4.18
C THR A 159 8.06 -5.23 4.00
N SER A 160 7.29 -5.37 5.08
CA SER A 160 5.83 -5.31 5.03
C SER A 160 5.19 -4.99 6.38
N ILE A 161 3.94 -4.51 6.31
CA ILE A 161 3.03 -4.30 7.44
C ILE A 161 1.99 -5.43 7.41
N MET A 162 1.82 -6.11 8.54
CA MET A 162 0.85 -7.22 8.67
C MET A 162 -0.44 -6.72 9.28
N LEU A 163 -1.50 -6.76 8.48
CA LEU A 163 -2.83 -6.27 8.83
C LEU A 163 -3.84 -7.42 8.87
N GLU A 164 -4.91 -7.24 9.61
CA GLU A 164 -6.06 -8.15 9.55
C GLU A 164 -6.60 -8.19 8.11
N LYS A 165 -6.82 -9.41 7.59
CA LYS A 165 -7.43 -9.58 6.27
C LYS A 165 -8.91 -9.30 6.34
N MET A 166 -9.39 -8.53 5.37
CA MET A 166 -10.77 -8.07 5.27
C MET A 166 -11.27 -8.34 3.86
N ASP A 167 -12.56 -8.63 3.72
CA ASP A 167 -13.10 -9.18 2.47
C ASP A 167 -13.47 -8.13 1.43
N GLN A 168 -14.10 -7.03 1.86
CA GLN A 168 -14.69 -6.06 0.95
C GLN A 168 -14.61 -4.62 1.47
N THR A 169 -14.27 -3.72 0.55
CA THR A 169 -14.34 -2.27 0.74
C THR A 169 -15.79 -1.80 0.77
N LEU A 170 -16.04 -0.60 1.31
CA LEU A 170 -17.34 0.05 1.30
C LEU A 170 -17.79 0.36 -0.13
N GLN A 171 -16.87 0.67 -1.04
CA GLN A 171 -17.17 0.82 -2.47
C GLN A 171 -17.69 -0.49 -3.09
N GLN A 172 -17.08 -1.63 -2.77
CA GLN A 172 -17.56 -2.93 -3.27
C GLN A 172 -18.88 -3.30 -2.60
N TYR A 173 -18.98 -3.09 -1.29
CA TYR A 173 -20.18 -3.40 -0.51
C TYR A 173 -21.38 -2.57 -0.96
N SER A 174 -21.20 -1.33 -1.43
CA SER A 174 -22.30 -0.48 -1.92
C SER A 174 -23.05 -1.05 -3.12
N SER A 175 -22.41 -1.96 -3.88
CA SER A 175 -23.03 -2.67 -5.01
C SER A 175 -23.79 -3.93 -4.60
N THR A 176 -23.85 -4.25 -3.31
CA THR A 176 -24.52 -5.46 -2.79
C THR A 176 -25.95 -5.16 -2.30
N PRO A 177 -26.88 -6.14 -2.36
CA PRO A 177 -28.22 -5.99 -1.80
C PRO A 177 -28.24 -5.69 -0.29
N GLU A 178 -27.20 -6.09 0.45
CA GLU A 178 -27.06 -5.89 1.89
C GLU A 178 -26.81 -4.43 2.25
N PHE A 179 -26.26 -3.61 1.33
CA PHE A 179 -26.03 -2.20 1.54
C PHE A 179 -27.31 -1.40 1.83
N GLU A 180 -28.42 -1.75 1.18
CA GLU A 180 -29.72 -1.12 1.41
C GLU A 180 -30.25 -1.37 2.84
N LYS A 181 -29.79 -2.45 3.47
CA LYS A 181 -30.16 -2.83 4.84
C LYS A 181 -29.17 -2.29 5.88
N LEU A 182 -28.10 -1.63 5.45
CA LEU A 182 -27.09 -1.08 6.33
C LEU A 182 -27.71 0.00 7.22
N ASP A 183 -27.44 -0.06 8.52
CA ASP A 183 -27.75 1.04 9.45
C ASP A 183 -26.73 2.17 9.22
N LYS A 184 -26.99 3.00 8.20
CA LYS A 184 -26.10 4.08 7.77
C LYS A 184 -25.79 5.07 8.91
N PRO A 185 -26.75 5.51 9.74
CA PRO A 185 -26.44 6.36 10.90
C PRO A 185 -25.43 5.71 11.86
N LYS A 186 -25.66 4.46 12.27
CA LYS A 186 -24.75 3.74 13.17
C LYS A 186 -23.37 3.50 12.55
N PHE A 187 -23.34 3.18 11.25
CA PHE A 187 -22.11 3.01 10.50
C PHE A 187 -21.28 4.30 10.50
N LEU A 188 -21.90 5.45 10.19
CA LEU A 188 -21.23 6.75 10.17
C LEU A 188 -20.76 7.17 11.58
N GLU A 189 -21.53 6.90 12.62
CA GLU A 189 -21.14 7.17 14.01
C GLU A 189 -19.88 6.37 14.40
N ALA A 190 -19.84 5.08 14.05
CA ALA A 190 -18.68 4.22 14.32
C ALA A 190 -17.42 4.65 13.54
N LEU A 191 -17.58 5.07 12.29
CA LEU A 191 -16.47 5.64 11.52
C LEU A 191 -15.98 6.95 12.13
N GLN A 192 -16.90 7.83 12.55
CA GLN A 192 -16.55 9.08 13.22
C GLN A 192 -15.81 8.83 14.55
N SER A 193 -16.16 7.77 15.27
CA SER A 193 -15.40 7.32 16.46
C SER A 193 -13.95 6.93 16.12
N ALA A 194 -13.73 6.17 15.05
CA ALA A 194 -12.38 5.81 14.60
C ALA A 194 -11.54 7.04 14.24
N VAL A 195 -12.12 7.98 13.50
CA VAL A 195 -11.43 9.22 13.10
C VAL A 195 -11.14 10.09 14.32
N ALA A 196 -12.09 10.22 15.26
CA ALA A 196 -11.87 10.95 16.51
C ALA A 196 -10.73 10.34 17.34
N TYR A 197 -10.60 9.02 17.38
CA TYR A 197 -9.47 8.35 18.01
C TYR A 197 -8.14 8.71 17.33
N ILE A 198 -8.05 8.65 16.00
CA ILE A 198 -6.85 9.08 15.25
C ILE A 198 -6.51 10.54 15.57
N HIS A 199 -7.50 11.42 15.57
CA HIS A 199 -7.31 12.85 15.89
C HIS A 199 -6.86 13.07 17.33
N SER A 200 -7.23 12.20 18.26
CA SER A 200 -6.78 12.26 19.66
C SER A 200 -5.29 11.93 19.83
N LEU A 201 -4.71 11.21 18.86
CA LEU A 201 -3.27 10.90 18.79
C LEU A 201 -2.46 12.01 18.08
N ASP A 202 -3.10 13.13 17.75
CA ASP A 202 -2.55 14.23 16.95
C ASP A 202 -2.11 13.80 15.53
N LEU A 203 -2.86 12.86 14.97
CA LEU A 203 -2.74 12.41 13.59
C LEU A 203 -3.95 12.89 12.78
N ALA A 204 -3.80 13.01 11.46
CA ALA A 204 -4.89 13.05 10.51
C ALA A 204 -4.68 11.95 9.46
N HIS A 205 -5.77 11.34 8.98
CA HIS A 205 -5.71 10.26 8.01
C HIS A 205 -5.40 10.75 6.59
N ASN A 206 -5.96 11.91 6.22
CA ASN A 206 -5.80 12.64 4.95
C ASN A 206 -6.30 11.91 3.69
N ASP A 207 -6.91 10.74 3.81
CA ASP A 207 -7.36 9.96 2.65
C ASP A 207 -8.56 9.05 2.99
N ILE A 208 -9.57 9.61 3.66
CA ILE A 208 -10.79 8.87 3.98
C ILE A 208 -11.67 8.82 2.73
N ASN A 209 -11.94 7.62 2.24
CA ASN A 209 -12.81 7.38 1.09
C ASN A 209 -13.38 5.93 1.14
N PRO A 210 -14.38 5.57 0.31
CA PRO A 210 -15.02 4.26 0.31
C PRO A 210 -14.10 3.08 -0.01
N HIS A 211 -12.95 3.31 -0.66
CA HIS A 211 -11.95 2.27 -0.92
C HIS A 211 -11.08 2.02 0.32
N ASN A 212 -10.88 3.04 1.16
CA ASN A 212 -10.10 2.96 2.40
C ASN A 212 -10.96 2.64 3.64
N ILE A 213 -12.18 2.15 3.43
CA ILE A 213 -13.06 1.67 4.50
C ILE A 213 -13.49 0.26 4.15
N MET A 214 -13.21 -0.72 4.99
CA MET A 214 -13.73 -2.08 4.88
C MET A 214 -15.05 -2.22 5.65
N VAL A 215 -15.86 -3.20 5.27
CA VAL A 215 -17.11 -3.53 5.97
C VAL A 215 -16.99 -4.90 6.63
N LYS A 216 -17.18 -4.94 7.96
CA LYS A 216 -17.18 -6.18 8.76
C LYS A 216 -18.40 -6.20 9.66
N ASP A 217 -19.24 -7.21 9.51
CA ASP A 217 -20.48 -7.38 10.27
C ASP A 217 -21.38 -6.13 10.26
N GLY A 218 -21.43 -5.43 9.12
CA GLY A 218 -22.20 -4.19 8.94
C GLY A 218 -21.60 -2.97 9.63
N MET A 219 -20.34 -3.03 10.07
CA MET A 219 -19.62 -1.92 10.72
C MET A 219 -18.40 -1.49 9.88
N PRO A 220 -18.00 -0.20 9.94
CA PRO A 220 -16.82 0.27 9.24
C PRO A 220 -15.54 -0.20 9.92
N VAL A 221 -14.52 -0.46 9.12
CA VAL A 221 -13.14 -0.61 9.59
C VAL A 221 -12.27 0.26 8.70
N LEU A 222 -11.69 1.31 9.27
CA LEU A 222 -10.79 2.22 8.57
C LEU A 222 -9.45 1.52 8.31
N ILE A 223 -9.01 1.58 7.06
CA ILE A 223 -7.78 0.95 6.57
C ILE A 223 -6.91 1.99 5.85
N ASP A 224 -5.71 1.57 5.45
CA ASP A 224 -4.76 2.35 4.65
C ASP A 224 -4.28 3.65 5.31
N PHE A 225 -3.17 3.55 6.05
CA PHE A 225 -2.60 4.68 6.78
C PHE A 225 -1.40 5.29 6.04
N GLY A 226 -1.23 5.02 4.74
CA GLY A 226 -0.09 5.52 3.95
C GLY A 226 -0.01 7.05 3.89
N SER A 227 -1.17 7.72 3.83
CA SER A 227 -1.29 9.18 3.87
C SER A 227 -1.46 9.75 5.29
N CYS A 228 -1.54 8.89 6.30
CA CYS A 228 -1.75 9.31 7.67
C CYS A 228 -0.46 9.86 8.28
N GLN A 229 -0.55 11.08 8.82
CA GLN A 229 0.62 11.84 9.29
C GLN A 229 0.28 12.68 10.52
N PRO A 230 1.26 13.01 11.38
CA PRO A 230 1.08 13.98 12.44
C PRO A 230 0.62 15.33 11.89
N VAL A 231 -0.27 16.00 12.61
CA VAL A 231 -0.80 17.29 12.18
C VAL A 231 0.33 18.31 12.03
N GLY A 232 0.29 19.08 10.94
CA GLY A 232 1.31 20.06 10.59
C GLY A 232 2.52 19.48 9.84
N GLN A 233 2.63 18.15 9.68
CA GLN A 233 3.69 17.54 8.88
C GLN A 233 3.38 17.58 7.39
N ARG A 234 4.44 17.61 6.57
CA ARG A 234 4.31 17.58 5.11
C ARG A 234 3.91 16.19 4.64
N LEU A 235 2.93 16.13 3.75
CA LEU A 235 2.49 14.87 3.14
C LEU A 235 3.40 14.46 1.98
N GLN A 236 3.55 13.14 1.81
CA GLN A 236 4.26 12.56 0.66
C GLN A 236 3.32 12.35 -0.53
N SER A 237 2.07 11.99 -0.24
CA SER A 237 0.98 11.78 -1.19
C SER A 237 -0.18 12.72 -0.90
N LEU A 238 -1.01 12.98 -1.91
CA LEU A 238 -2.28 13.68 -1.74
C LEU A 238 -3.38 12.66 -1.46
N GLY A 239 -4.47 13.12 -0.84
CA GLY A 239 -5.69 12.31 -0.77
C GLY A 239 -6.23 11.98 -2.15
N THR A 240 -7.19 11.06 -2.21
CA THR A 240 -7.81 10.61 -3.46
C THR A 240 -8.61 11.74 -4.10
N GLU A 241 -8.46 11.93 -5.42
CA GLU A 241 -9.21 12.94 -6.18
C GLU A 241 -10.72 12.77 -5.95
N GLY A 242 -11.39 13.90 -5.74
CA GLY A 242 -12.81 13.89 -5.38
C GLY A 242 -13.09 13.63 -3.89
N TRP A 243 -12.11 13.27 -3.05
CA TRP A 243 -12.31 13.10 -1.60
C TRP A 243 -11.73 14.22 -0.76
N TYR A 244 -11.25 15.29 -1.40
CA TYR A 244 -10.79 16.53 -0.77
C TYR A 244 -11.37 17.77 -1.46
N GLU A 245 -11.40 18.90 -0.73
CA GLU A 245 -11.94 20.19 -1.21
C GLU A 245 -10.94 20.94 -2.12
N GLU A 246 -9.70 21.03 -1.66
CA GLU A 246 -8.62 21.76 -2.31
C GLU A 246 -7.31 20.98 -2.18
N LEU A 247 -6.33 21.29 -3.04
CA LEU A 247 -5.00 20.69 -2.94
C LEU A 247 -4.31 21.12 -1.63
N PHE A 248 -3.84 20.16 -0.86
CA PHE A 248 -3.14 20.38 0.41
C PHE A 248 -1.84 19.58 0.47
N PHE A 249 -0.82 20.11 1.12
CA PHE A 249 0.49 19.43 1.24
C PHE A 249 0.92 19.22 2.69
N THR A 250 0.03 19.56 3.63
CA THR A 250 0.26 19.51 5.07
C THR A 250 -0.87 18.70 5.70
N SER A 251 -0.55 17.81 6.63
CA SER A 251 -1.54 17.01 7.35
C SER A 251 -2.41 17.89 8.25
N GLU A 252 -3.73 17.83 8.07
CA GLU A 252 -4.69 18.60 8.88
C GLU A 252 -5.99 17.81 9.10
N LYS A 253 -6.54 17.87 10.33
CA LYS A 253 -7.80 17.20 10.72
C LYS A 253 -9.01 17.66 9.90
N LYS A 254 -8.95 18.86 9.30
CA LYS A 254 -10.02 19.39 8.44
C LYS A 254 -10.21 18.56 7.17
N HIS A 255 -9.16 17.91 6.65
CA HIS A 255 -9.26 17.06 5.47
C HIS A 255 -10.15 15.85 5.77
N ASP A 256 -9.91 15.18 6.90
CA ASP A 256 -10.74 14.08 7.36
C ASP A 256 -12.20 14.52 7.61
N THR A 257 -12.38 15.73 8.17
CA THR A 257 -13.72 16.29 8.41
C THR A 257 -14.48 16.52 7.10
N TYR A 258 -13.79 17.04 6.07
CA TYR A 258 -14.36 17.21 4.74
C TYR A 258 -14.74 15.86 4.13
N SER A 259 -13.81 14.91 4.13
CA SER A 259 -14.04 13.58 3.56
C SER A 259 -15.18 12.83 4.27
N LEU A 260 -15.29 12.95 5.60
CA LEU A 260 -16.41 12.39 6.35
C LEU A 260 -17.77 13.01 5.98
N ASN A 261 -17.82 14.32 5.77
CA ASN A 261 -19.05 15.00 5.34
C ASN A 261 -19.44 14.55 3.93
N LYS A 262 -18.47 14.45 3.02
CA LYS A 262 -18.69 13.92 1.68
C LYS A 262 -19.16 12.47 1.71
N LEU A 263 -18.56 11.63 2.57
CA LEU A 263 -18.97 10.25 2.74
C LEU A 263 -20.41 10.12 3.27
N ARG A 264 -20.82 11.02 4.18
CA ARG A 264 -22.20 11.07 4.67
C ARG A 264 -23.20 11.34 3.55
N GLU A 265 -22.84 12.10 2.52
CA GLU A 265 -23.68 12.28 1.34
C GLU A 265 -23.62 11.07 0.41
N TRP A 266 -22.40 10.61 0.10
CA TRP A 266 -22.15 9.48 -0.80
C TRP A 266 -22.84 8.19 -0.35
N ILE A 267 -22.87 7.88 0.94
CA ILE A 267 -23.46 6.62 1.44
C ILE A 267 -24.97 6.51 1.17
N HIS A 268 -25.65 7.61 0.86
CA HIS A 268 -27.06 7.61 0.47
C HIS A 268 -27.26 7.41 -1.03
N ASN A 269 -26.28 7.79 -1.85
CA ASN A 269 -26.32 7.66 -3.30
C ASN A 269 -24.91 7.29 -3.82
N PRO A 270 -24.46 6.04 -3.61
CA PRO A 270 -23.16 5.60 -4.08
C PRO A 270 -23.13 5.58 -5.62
N GLU A 271 -22.00 6.00 -6.17
CA GLU A 271 -21.70 5.94 -7.62
C GLU A 271 -21.35 4.53 -8.09
#